data_AF-A0A101KXP2-F1
#
_entry.id   AF-A0A101KXP2-F1
#
_cell.length_a   1.000
_cell.length_b   1.000
_cell.length_c   1.000
_cell.angle_alpha   90.00
_cell.angle_beta   90.00
_cell.angle_gamma   90.00
#
_symmetry.space_group_name_H-M   'P 1'
#
loop_
_entity.id
_entity.type
_entity.pdbx_description
1 polymer ?
#
loop_
_entity_poly.entity_id
_entity_poly.type
_entity_poly.pdbx_seq_one_letter_code
_entity_poly.pdbx_strand_id
1 'polypeptide(L)'
;MSETWIVKRDVALIAFLLSVACPFAAQAGTTMETRGKGFAPPAFYAFCSRQPGLCSTAGGTKVVTLRSGLSAHLKQVNRSVNSRITELSDRAVVGKDDDWRVPTVSGDCEDIAILKKLELMKRRWPASALLLTVASYHGEGHTVLTVRTNEGDLVLDNLTSSVRDWSSTPYSYFARQAQGNGRRWERIGAARPVDTTATGN
;
A
#
# COMPACT_ATOMS: atom_id res chain seq x y z
N MET A 1 -35.53 64.27 -43.67
CA MET A 1 -34.72 63.04 -43.72
C MET A 1 -33.36 63.40 -43.18
N SER A 2 -33.13 63.17 -41.89
CA SER A 2 -31.92 63.60 -41.17
C SER A 2 -31.47 62.45 -40.27
N GLU A 3 -30.41 61.78 -40.70
CA GLU A 3 -29.63 60.86 -39.88
C GLU A 3 -28.61 61.67 -39.07
N THR A 4 -28.46 61.37 -37.78
CA THR A 4 -27.16 61.42 -37.12
C THR A 4 -27.10 60.34 -36.03
N TRP A 5 -26.04 59.54 -36.12
CA TRP A 5 -25.78 58.32 -35.36
C TRP A 5 -25.08 58.63 -34.04
N ILE A 6 -25.57 58.06 -32.93
CA ILE A 6 -24.95 58.11 -31.60
C ILE A 6 -23.78 57.11 -31.57
N VAL A 7 -22.55 57.60 -31.39
CA VAL A 7 -21.38 56.76 -31.11
C VAL A 7 -21.34 56.48 -29.60
N LYS A 8 -21.54 55.22 -29.19
CA LYS A 8 -21.30 54.77 -27.80
C LYS A 8 -19.83 54.38 -27.64
N ARG A 9 -19.18 54.92 -26.61
CA ARG A 9 -17.82 54.56 -26.17
C ARG A 9 -17.90 53.38 -25.22
N ASP A 10 -17.43 52.21 -25.64
CA ASP A 10 -17.24 51.06 -24.75
C ASP A 10 -15.87 51.17 -24.06
N VAL A 11 -15.89 51.29 -22.74
CA VAL A 11 -14.69 51.23 -21.88
C VAL A 11 -14.44 49.76 -21.55
N ALA A 12 -13.36 49.19 -22.09
CA ALA A 12 -12.94 47.84 -21.76
C ALA A 12 -12.17 47.82 -20.43
N LEU A 13 -12.75 47.18 -19.40
CA LEU A 13 -12.08 46.84 -18.14
C LEU A 13 -11.33 45.51 -18.31
N ILE A 14 -9.99 45.57 -18.35
CA ILE A 14 -9.13 44.38 -18.35
C ILE A 14 -8.85 44.00 -16.89
N ALA A 15 -9.49 42.92 -16.41
CA ALA A 15 -9.19 42.33 -15.10
C ALA A 15 -7.96 41.40 -15.22
N PHE A 16 -6.87 41.76 -14.55
CA PHE A 16 -5.64 40.96 -14.51
C PHE A 16 -5.81 39.83 -13.49
N LEU A 17 -6.15 38.61 -13.96
CA LEU A 17 -6.23 37.39 -13.14
C LEU A 17 -4.81 36.93 -12.75
N LEU A 18 -4.35 37.30 -11.55
CA LEU A 18 -3.16 36.73 -10.93
C LEU A 18 -3.42 35.26 -10.59
N SER A 19 -2.95 34.38 -11.47
CA SER A 19 -2.98 32.94 -11.29
C SER A 19 -1.96 32.55 -10.20
N VAL A 20 -2.41 32.35 -8.97
CA VAL A 20 -1.59 31.77 -7.91
C VAL A 20 -1.36 30.31 -8.24
N ALA A 21 -0.25 30.01 -8.94
CA ALA A 21 0.23 28.66 -9.12
C ALA A 21 0.70 28.15 -7.75
N CYS A 22 -0.15 27.36 -7.07
CA CYS A 22 0.26 26.63 -5.89
C CYS A 22 1.13 25.46 -6.36
N PRO A 23 2.46 25.43 -6.09
CA PRO A 23 3.25 24.26 -6.42
C PRO A 23 2.74 23.12 -5.56
N PHE A 24 2.12 22.10 -6.18
CA PHE A 24 1.97 20.80 -5.56
C PHE A 24 3.38 20.26 -5.31
N ALA A 25 3.92 20.49 -4.11
CA ALA A 25 5.12 19.79 -3.68
C ALA A 25 4.78 18.29 -3.70
N ALA A 26 5.45 17.53 -4.57
CA ALA A 26 5.32 16.08 -4.57
C ALA A 26 5.74 15.60 -3.18
N GLN A 27 4.77 15.09 -2.41
CA GLN A 27 5.05 14.57 -1.08
C GLN A 27 5.97 13.36 -1.22
N ALA A 28 7.17 13.45 -0.65
CA ALA A 28 8.06 12.29 -0.54
C ALA A 28 7.31 11.17 0.18
N GLY A 29 7.45 9.94 -0.31
CA GLY A 29 6.87 8.80 0.37
C GLY A 29 7.54 8.55 1.73
N THR A 30 6.98 7.64 2.50
CA THR A 30 7.37 7.41 3.89
C THR A 30 7.64 5.94 4.17
N THR A 31 8.49 5.67 5.15
CA THR A 31 8.80 4.33 5.64
C THR A 31 8.28 4.15 7.06
N MET A 32 7.93 2.90 7.39
CA MET A 32 7.55 2.51 8.75
C MET A 32 8.80 2.41 9.63
N GLU A 33 8.89 3.26 10.65
CA GLU A 33 9.81 3.07 11.77
C GLU A 33 9.46 1.76 12.51
N THR A 34 10.47 0.98 12.91
CA THR A 34 10.26 -0.24 13.71
C THR A 34 10.71 -0.05 15.15
N ARG A 35 9.84 -0.34 16.11
CA ARG A 35 10.05 -0.11 17.55
C ARG A 35 10.15 -1.42 18.35
N GLY A 36 11.05 -2.30 17.93
CA GLY A 36 11.29 -3.59 18.57
C GLY A 36 10.18 -4.61 18.31
N LYS A 37 10.03 -5.57 19.23
CA LYS A 37 9.16 -6.75 19.06
C LYS A 37 7.68 -6.35 18.96
N GLY A 38 7.00 -6.88 17.95
CA GLY A 38 5.55 -6.88 17.78
C GLY A 38 4.96 -8.29 17.82
N PHE A 39 3.64 -8.36 17.69
CA PHE A 39 2.87 -9.61 17.75
C PHE A 39 2.15 -9.84 16.43
N ALA A 40 2.19 -11.09 15.96
CA ALA A 40 1.35 -11.57 14.86
C ALA A 40 -0.02 -11.97 15.40
N PRO A 41 -1.07 -11.95 14.56
CA PRO A 41 -2.32 -12.64 14.84
C PRO A 41 -2.07 -14.14 15.11
N PRO A 42 -2.82 -14.80 16.02
CA PRO A 42 -2.58 -16.21 16.34
C PRO A 42 -2.64 -17.16 15.13
N ALA A 43 -3.56 -16.95 14.19
CA ALA A 43 -3.71 -17.82 13.01
C ALA A 43 -2.48 -17.81 12.09
N PHE A 44 -1.68 -16.74 12.11
CA PHE A 44 -0.41 -16.64 11.39
C PHE A 44 0.52 -17.82 11.68
N TYR A 45 0.64 -18.25 12.95
CA TYR A 45 1.57 -19.32 13.32
C TYR A 45 1.16 -20.67 12.73
N ALA A 46 -0.15 -20.97 12.74
CA ALA A 46 -0.69 -22.18 12.14
C ALA A 46 -0.51 -22.16 10.62
N PHE A 47 -0.75 -21.02 9.97
CA PHE A 47 -0.49 -20.82 8.55
C PHE A 47 0.98 -21.02 8.19
N CYS A 48 1.92 -20.40 8.92
CA CYS A 48 3.35 -20.52 8.63
C CYS A 48 3.92 -21.92 8.87
N SER A 49 3.30 -22.71 9.74
CA SER A 49 3.62 -24.12 9.88
C SER A 49 3.28 -24.89 8.59
N ARG A 50 2.14 -24.57 7.96
CA ARG A 50 1.69 -25.19 6.69
C ARG A 50 2.34 -24.61 5.44
N GLN A 51 2.65 -23.30 5.45
CA GLN A 51 3.10 -22.51 4.30
C GLN A 51 4.38 -21.71 4.62
N PRO A 52 5.48 -22.36 5.02
CA PRO A 52 6.68 -21.66 5.50
C PRO A 52 7.31 -20.73 4.45
N GLY A 53 7.20 -21.07 3.16
CA GLY A 53 7.70 -20.25 2.07
C GLY A 53 7.03 -18.87 1.98
N LEU A 54 5.72 -18.80 2.24
CA LEU A 54 4.96 -17.55 2.20
C LEU A 54 5.16 -16.69 3.45
N CYS A 55 5.61 -17.30 4.54
CA CYS A 55 6.01 -16.56 5.73
C CYS A 55 7.47 -16.12 5.71
N SER A 56 8.31 -16.73 4.87
CA SER A 56 9.72 -16.32 4.76
C SER A 56 9.85 -14.87 4.31
N THR A 57 10.78 -14.17 4.94
CA THR A 57 11.25 -12.84 4.53
C THR A 57 12.78 -12.84 4.40
N ALA A 58 13.37 -14.02 4.13
CA ALA A 58 14.80 -14.18 3.89
C ALA A 58 15.21 -13.51 2.57
N GLY A 59 16.48 -13.09 2.49
CA GLY A 59 17.05 -12.44 1.32
C GLY A 59 17.78 -11.14 1.66
N GLY A 60 18.76 -10.78 0.84
CA GLY A 60 19.58 -9.58 1.04
C GLY A 60 18.88 -8.28 0.60
N THR A 61 18.00 -8.35 -0.41
CA THR A 61 17.33 -7.17 -0.97
C THR A 61 16.14 -6.75 -0.10
N LYS A 62 16.38 -5.83 0.84
CA LYS A 62 15.36 -5.34 1.78
C LYS A 62 14.50 -4.20 1.24
N VAL A 63 15.00 -3.46 0.26
CA VAL A 63 14.31 -2.33 -0.37
C VAL A 63 14.36 -2.53 -1.87
N VAL A 64 13.22 -2.42 -2.53
CA VAL A 64 13.13 -2.52 -4.00
C VAL A 64 13.23 -1.13 -4.61
N THR A 65 14.16 -0.93 -5.53
CA THR A 65 14.18 0.27 -6.39
C THR A 65 13.06 0.17 -7.41
N LEU A 66 12.00 0.96 -7.23
CA LEU A 66 10.92 1.07 -8.19
C LEU A 66 11.41 1.76 -9.46
N ARG A 67 11.17 1.05 -10.55
CA ARG A 67 11.23 1.54 -11.93
C ARG A 67 9.86 1.28 -12.53
N SER A 68 9.50 1.97 -13.61
CA SER A 68 8.17 1.91 -14.24
C SER A 68 7.60 0.48 -14.35
N GLY A 69 8.40 -0.49 -14.79
CA GLY A 69 8.00 -1.90 -14.87
C GLY A 69 7.64 -2.57 -13.54
N LEU A 70 8.38 -2.29 -12.45
CA LEU A 70 8.08 -2.85 -11.13
C LEU A 70 6.86 -2.17 -10.49
N SER A 71 6.72 -0.85 -10.64
CA SER A 71 5.52 -0.14 -10.16
C SER A 71 4.25 -0.65 -10.85
N ALA A 72 4.34 -1.05 -12.12
CA ALA A 72 3.25 -1.70 -12.84
C ALA A 72 2.90 -3.09 -12.27
N HIS A 73 3.89 -3.88 -11.82
CA HIS A 73 3.62 -5.17 -11.18
C HIS A 73 2.77 -5.03 -9.92
N LEU A 74 3.10 -4.08 -9.03
CA LEU A 74 2.33 -3.83 -7.80
C LEU A 74 0.87 -3.49 -8.11
N LYS A 75 0.69 -2.55 -9.05
CA LYS A 75 -0.63 -2.10 -9.52
C LYS A 75 -1.43 -3.23 -10.16
N GLN A 76 -0.80 -4.07 -10.99
CA GLN A 76 -1.45 -5.20 -11.66
C GLN A 76 -1.86 -6.28 -10.65
N VAL A 77 -0.97 -6.66 -9.74
CA VAL A 77 -1.27 -7.66 -8.70
C VAL A 77 -2.42 -7.18 -7.83
N ASN A 78 -2.36 -5.96 -7.32
CA ASN A 78 -3.38 -5.45 -6.42
C ASN A 78 -4.76 -5.48 -7.08
N ARG A 79 -4.87 -4.91 -8.28
CA ARG A 79 -6.12 -4.90 -9.05
C ARG A 79 -6.62 -6.30 -9.40
N SER A 80 -5.74 -7.14 -9.93
CA SER A 80 -6.12 -8.47 -10.42
C SER A 80 -6.58 -9.38 -9.30
N VAL A 81 -5.96 -9.32 -8.11
CA VAL A 81 -6.39 -10.10 -6.96
C VAL A 81 -7.73 -9.57 -6.44
N ASN A 82 -7.87 -8.26 -6.25
CA ASN A 82 -9.11 -7.66 -5.75
C ASN A 82 -10.30 -7.91 -6.71
N SER A 83 -10.06 -8.03 -8.01
CA SER A 83 -11.15 -8.29 -8.98
C SER A 83 -11.58 -9.75 -9.03
N ARG A 84 -10.74 -10.70 -8.59
CA ARG A 84 -10.97 -12.14 -8.79
C ARG A 84 -11.25 -12.92 -7.51
N ILE A 85 -10.98 -12.34 -6.35
CA ILE A 85 -11.28 -12.94 -5.05
C ILE A 85 -12.45 -12.19 -4.43
N THR A 86 -13.52 -12.91 -4.14
CA THR A 86 -14.68 -12.36 -3.42
C THR A 86 -14.34 -12.23 -1.93
N GLU A 87 -14.51 -11.03 -1.39
CA GLU A 87 -14.29 -10.78 0.03
C GLU A 87 -15.39 -11.43 0.87
N LEU A 88 -15.02 -12.44 1.67
CA LEU A 88 -15.90 -13.16 2.59
C LEU A 88 -15.10 -13.56 3.82
N SER A 89 -15.69 -13.43 5.00
CA SER A 89 -15.04 -13.80 6.25
C SER A 89 -14.78 -15.31 6.35
N ASP A 90 -13.75 -15.68 7.09
CA ASP A 90 -13.45 -17.09 7.37
C ASP A 90 -14.60 -17.84 8.02
N ARG A 91 -15.42 -17.16 8.82
CA ARG A 91 -16.61 -17.75 9.42
C ARG A 91 -17.63 -18.16 8.35
N ALA A 92 -17.78 -17.37 7.30
CA ALA A 92 -18.67 -17.68 6.18
C ALA A 92 -18.09 -18.77 5.25
N VAL A 93 -16.77 -18.78 5.05
CA VAL A 93 -16.11 -19.69 4.09
C VAL A 93 -15.86 -21.09 4.69
N VAL A 94 -15.37 -21.17 5.93
CA VAL A 94 -14.97 -22.44 6.57
C VAL A 94 -15.45 -22.63 8.01
N GLY A 95 -16.22 -21.67 8.55
CA GLY A 95 -16.81 -21.79 9.88
C GLY A 95 -15.84 -21.55 11.05
N LYS A 96 -14.64 -21.01 10.81
CA LYS A 96 -13.67 -20.63 11.86
C LYS A 96 -13.63 -19.12 12.04
N ASP A 97 -13.17 -18.66 13.19
CA ASP A 97 -13.06 -17.22 13.46
C ASP A 97 -11.89 -16.57 12.69
N ASP A 98 -10.79 -17.30 12.48
CA ASP A 98 -9.57 -16.83 11.81
C ASP A 98 -8.78 -18.06 11.27
N ASP A 99 -8.57 -18.14 9.96
CA ASP A 99 -8.02 -19.28 9.20
C ASP A 99 -7.22 -18.84 7.95
N TRP A 100 -6.06 -18.25 8.21
CA TRP A 100 -5.11 -17.80 7.18
C TRP A 100 -4.76 -18.90 6.18
N ARG A 101 -4.91 -18.60 4.88
CA ARG A 101 -4.69 -19.51 3.76
C ARG A 101 -4.29 -18.76 2.49
N VAL A 102 -4.10 -19.54 1.42
CA VAL A 102 -4.04 -18.98 0.06
C VAL A 102 -5.44 -19.13 -0.55
N PRO A 103 -6.20 -18.04 -0.75
CA PRO A 103 -7.55 -18.12 -1.29
C PRO A 103 -7.54 -18.51 -2.78
N THR A 104 -8.61 -19.16 -3.21
CA THR A 104 -8.84 -19.53 -4.62
C THR A 104 -9.96 -18.72 -5.24
N VAL A 105 -11.12 -18.66 -4.57
CA VAL A 105 -12.34 -17.96 -5.01
C VAL A 105 -12.74 -16.85 -4.04
N SER A 106 -12.60 -17.10 -2.74
CA SER A 106 -12.95 -16.15 -1.68
C SER A 106 -11.96 -16.19 -0.52
N GLY A 107 -11.92 -15.10 0.23
CA GLY A 107 -11.15 -14.92 1.46
C GLY A 107 -11.30 -13.48 1.94
N ASP A 108 -10.85 -13.19 3.15
CA ASP A 108 -10.84 -11.85 3.75
C ASP A 108 -9.45 -11.19 3.63
N CYS A 109 -9.17 -10.21 4.48
CA CYS A 109 -8.09 -9.26 4.28
C CYS A 109 -6.69 -9.91 4.24
N GLU A 110 -6.42 -10.82 5.16
CA GLU A 110 -5.16 -11.57 5.26
C GLU A 110 -4.97 -12.52 4.09
N ASP A 111 -6.03 -13.20 3.67
CA ASP A 111 -6.01 -14.20 2.61
C ASP A 111 -5.67 -13.51 1.29
N ILE A 112 -6.30 -12.35 1.06
CA ILE A 112 -6.03 -11.49 -0.08
C ILE A 112 -4.59 -10.93 -0.02
N ALA A 113 -4.11 -10.49 1.15
CA ALA A 113 -2.73 -10.03 1.32
C ALA A 113 -1.70 -11.14 1.04
N ILE A 114 -1.96 -12.36 1.53
CA ILE A 114 -1.14 -13.55 1.31
C ILE A 114 -1.08 -13.90 -0.17
N LEU A 115 -2.21 -13.88 -0.88
CA LEU A 115 -2.24 -14.17 -2.31
C LEU A 115 -1.45 -13.13 -3.13
N LYS A 116 -1.58 -11.84 -2.78
CA LYS A 116 -0.77 -10.78 -3.42
C LYS A 116 0.72 -11.01 -3.20
N LYS A 117 1.11 -11.42 -1.98
CA LYS A 117 2.51 -11.77 -1.66
C LYS A 117 2.99 -12.93 -2.53
N LEU A 118 2.22 -14.02 -2.60
CA LEU A 118 2.51 -15.18 -3.45
C LEU A 118 2.71 -14.77 -4.92
N GLU A 119 1.80 -13.96 -5.46
CA GLU A 119 1.84 -13.52 -6.85
C GLU A 119 3.02 -12.59 -7.17
N LEU A 120 3.46 -11.77 -6.22
CA LEU A 120 4.68 -10.97 -6.37
C LEU A 120 5.94 -11.84 -6.27
N MET A 121 5.97 -12.82 -5.35
CA MET A 121 7.07 -13.77 -5.26
C MET A 121 7.23 -14.60 -6.55
N LYS A 122 6.12 -15.01 -7.18
CA LYS A 122 6.13 -15.66 -8.51
C LYS A 122 6.74 -14.76 -9.59
N ARG A 123 6.58 -13.44 -9.47
CA ARG A 123 7.22 -12.42 -10.31
C ARG A 123 8.64 -12.03 -9.84
N ARG A 124 9.27 -12.88 -9.02
CA ARG A 124 10.65 -12.71 -8.51
C ARG A 124 10.87 -11.49 -7.62
N TRP A 125 9.82 -10.94 -7.02
CA TRP A 125 10.00 -9.94 -5.96
C TRP A 125 10.70 -10.56 -4.75
N PRO A 126 11.64 -9.83 -4.11
CA PRO A 126 12.34 -10.36 -2.96
C PRO A 126 11.38 -10.47 -1.77
N ALA A 127 11.26 -11.67 -1.19
CA ALA A 127 10.37 -11.92 -0.05
C ALA A 127 10.70 -11.03 1.16
N SER A 128 11.97 -10.65 1.33
CA SER A 128 12.44 -9.69 2.33
C SER A 128 11.82 -8.30 2.22
N ALA A 129 11.27 -7.91 1.06
CA ALA A 129 10.56 -6.64 0.86
C ALA A 129 9.03 -6.79 0.88
N LEU A 130 8.48 -8.00 1.00
CA LEU A 130 7.04 -8.29 0.97
C LEU A 130 6.57 -8.74 2.35
N LEU A 131 5.94 -7.84 3.09
CA LEU A 131 5.70 -8.00 4.53
C LEU A 131 4.21 -7.95 4.82
N LEU A 132 3.68 -9.00 5.45
CA LEU A 132 2.33 -8.95 6.00
C LEU A 132 2.33 -7.96 7.17
N THR A 133 1.32 -7.11 7.20
CA THR A 133 1.22 -5.98 8.13
C THR A 133 -0.18 -5.92 8.69
N VAL A 134 -0.28 -5.78 10.01
CA VAL A 134 -1.55 -5.70 10.73
C VAL A 134 -1.81 -4.29 11.23
N ALA A 135 -3.06 -3.89 11.13
CA ALA A 135 -3.57 -2.59 11.49
C ALA A 135 -4.98 -2.72 12.07
N SER A 136 -5.59 -1.59 12.44
CA SER A 136 -7.02 -1.48 12.65
C SER A 136 -7.64 -0.45 11.72
N TYR A 137 -8.86 -0.73 11.29
CA TYR A 137 -9.73 0.18 10.58
C TYR A 137 -11.12 0.16 11.22
N HIS A 138 -11.64 1.33 11.65
CA HIS A 138 -12.93 1.44 12.35
C HIS A 138 -13.11 0.50 13.56
N GLY A 139 -12.03 0.19 14.27
CA GLY A 139 -12.05 -0.70 15.43
C GLY A 139 -11.95 -2.20 15.11
N GLU A 140 -11.98 -2.57 13.83
CA GLU A 140 -11.78 -3.95 13.38
C GLU A 140 -10.30 -4.19 13.03
N GLY A 141 -9.85 -5.44 13.15
CA GLY A 141 -8.53 -5.86 12.70
C GLY A 141 -8.45 -5.86 11.18
N HIS A 142 -7.32 -5.41 10.62
CA HIS A 142 -7.09 -5.38 9.18
C HIS A 142 -5.69 -5.89 8.85
N THR A 143 -5.56 -6.69 7.80
CA THR A 143 -4.27 -7.18 7.30
C THR A 143 -4.06 -6.73 5.87
N VAL A 144 -2.88 -6.14 5.61
CA VAL A 144 -2.46 -5.68 4.29
C VAL A 144 -1.09 -6.24 3.93
N LEU A 145 -0.74 -6.14 2.64
CA LEU A 145 0.62 -6.39 2.19
C LEU A 145 1.37 -5.06 2.09
N THR A 146 2.42 -4.89 2.90
CA THR A 146 3.37 -3.79 2.77
C THR A 146 4.56 -4.20 1.90
N VAL A 147 4.93 -3.34 0.96
CA VAL A 147 6.07 -3.52 0.06
C VAL A 147 7.11 -2.43 0.32
N ARG A 148 8.31 -2.83 0.71
CA ARG A 148 9.43 -1.92 1.00
C ARG A 148 10.10 -1.46 -0.29
N THR A 149 10.05 -0.16 -0.56
CA THR A 149 10.62 0.43 -1.78
C THR A 149 11.44 1.69 -1.53
N ASN A 150 12.19 2.12 -2.52
CA ASN A 150 12.89 3.41 -2.50
C ASN A 150 11.92 4.62 -2.67
N GLU A 151 10.64 4.39 -2.93
CA GLU A 151 9.61 5.43 -2.92
C GLU A 151 8.81 5.41 -1.61
N GLY A 152 9.11 4.51 -0.68
CA GLY A 152 8.43 4.35 0.60
C GLY A 152 7.90 2.94 0.85
N ASP A 153 7.14 2.80 1.93
CA ASP A 153 6.45 1.58 2.31
C ASP A 153 5.05 1.64 1.69
N LEU A 154 4.88 0.92 0.59
CA LEU A 154 3.65 0.93 -0.19
C LEU A 154 2.70 -0.17 0.27
N VAL A 155 1.40 0.11 0.24
CA VAL A 155 0.35 -0.79 0.71
C VAL A 155 -0.46 -1.31 -0.47
N LEU A 156 -0.59 -2.64 -0.52
CA LEU A 156 -1.52 -3.37 -1.36
C LEU A 156 -2.63 -3.96 -0.48
N ASP A 157 -3.87 -3.63 -0.80
CA ASP A 157 -5.02 -3.71 0.11
C ASP A 157 -6.27 -4.22 -0.62
N ASN A 158 -7.11 -5.01 0.04
CA ASN A 158 -8.38 -5.48 -0.53
C ASN A 158 -9.40 -4.35 -0.69
N LEU A 159 -9.43 -3.38 0.25
CA LEU A 159 -10.42 -2.30 0.27
C LEU A 159 -10.22 -1.27 -0.84
N THR A 160 -9.07 -1.27 -1.52
CA THR A 160 -8.82 -0.37 -2.65
C THR A 160 -7.87 -0.97 -3.68
N SER A 161 -8.17 -0.70 -4.95
CA SER A 161 -7.31 -1.09 -6.08
C SER A 161 -6.07 -0.18 -6.25
N SER A 162 -6.01 0.95 -5.55
CA SER A 162 -4.86 1.87 -5.60
C SER A 162 -3.75 1.39 -4.67
N VAL A 163 -2.51 1.34 -5.17
CA VAL A 163 -1.32 1.19 -4.32
C VAL A 163 -1.01 2.55 -3.71
N ARG A 164 -0.90 2.62 -2.38
CA ARG A 164 -0.78 3.87 -1.63
C ARG A 164 0.44 3.86 -0.71
N ASP A 165 0.98 5.03 -0.41
CA ASP A 165 1.92 5.17 0.71
C ASP A 165 1.20 4.86 2.02
N TRP A 166 1.81 4.08 2.90
CA TRP A 166 1.15 3.63 4.13
C TRP A 166 0.66 4.78 5.01
N SER A 167 1.41 5.89 5.09
CA SER A 167 1.02 7.05 5.90
C SER A 167 -0.18 7.82 5.37
N SER A 168 -0.53 7.59 4.09
CA SER A 168 -1.73 8.16 3.45
C SER A 168 -2.97 7.27 3.55
N THR A 169 -2.85 6.08 4.16
CA THR A 169 -3.98 5.16 4.38
C THR A 169 -4.70 5.49 5.70
N PRO A 170 -5.99 5.19 5.84
CA PRO A 170 -6.77 5.56 7.02
C PRO A 170 -6.61 4.59 8.20
N TYR A 171 -5.51 3.83 8.27
CA TYR A 171 -5.36 2.71 9.20
C TYR A 171 -4.47 3.05 10.40
N SER A 172 -4.78 2.44 11.54
CA SER A 172 -3.93 2.44 12.72
C SER A 172 -3.02 1.21 12.70
N TYR A 173 -1.76 1.37 12.29
CA TYR A 173 -0.83 0.26 12.14
C TYR A 173 -0.22 -0.21 13.46
N PHE A 174 -0.13 -1.53 13.67
CA PHE A 174 0.42 -2.11 14.91
C PHE A 174 1.78 -2.78 14.69
N ALA A 175 1.84 -3.72 13.74
CA ALA A 175 3.03 -4.53 13.52
C ALA A 175 3.12 -5.05 12.08
N ARG A 176 4.34 -5.39 11.66
CA ARG A 176 4.61 -6.06 10.38
C ARG A 176 5.59 -7.21 10.56
N GLN A 177 5.65 -8.12 9.60
CA GLN A 177 6.74 -9.11 9.55
C GLN A 177 8.10 -8.41 9.51
N ALA A 178 9.06 -8.94 10.27
CA ALA A 178 10.43 -8.46 10.28
C ALA A 178 11.16 -8.84 8.99
N GLN A 179 12.05 -7.98 8.51
CA GLN A 179 12.89 -8.30 7.35
C GLN A 179 14.00 -9.28 7.75
N GLY A 180 14.22 -10.32 6.94
CA GLY A 180 15.24 -11.35 7.20
C GLY A 180 14.79 -12.45 8.18
N ASN A 181 13.70 -12.25 8.92
CA ASN A 181 13.10 -13.30 9.76
C ASN A 181 11.58 -13.14 9.86
N GLY A 182 10.87 -13.73 8.92
CA GLY A 182 9.42 -13.56 8.81
C GLY A 182 8.61 -14.26 9.88
N ARG A 183 9.23 -15.02 10.79
CA ARG A 183 8.59 -15.55 12.01
C ARG A 183 8.51 -14.49 13.12
N ARG A 184 9.28 -13.42 13.02
CA ARG A 184 9.25 -12.29 13.94
C ARG A 184 8.41 -11.17 13.37
N TRP A 185 7.78 -10.43 14.27
CA TRP A 185 7.03 -9.24 13.96
C TRP A 185 7.63 -8.06 14.69
N GLU A 186 7.55 -6.89 14.08
CA GLU A 186 8.11 -5.64 14.59
C GLU A 186 6.98 -4.63 14.76
N ARG A 187 6.96 -3.93 15.90
CA ARG A 187 6.00 -2.85 16.12
C ARG A 187 6.27 -1.70 15.18
N ILE A 188 5.20 -1.13 14.63
CA ILE A 188 5.28 0.03 13.76
C ILE A 188 5.24 1.31 14.63
N GLY A 189 6.13 2.25 14.30
CA GLY A 189 6.28 3.55 14.93
C GLY A 189 5.78 4.68 14.03
N ALA A 190 6.50 5.81 14.04
CA ALA A 190 6.14 6.97 13.24
C ALA A 190 6.50 6.80 11.76
N ALA A 191 5.84 7.60 10.91
CA ALA A 191 6.27 7.80 9.53
C ALA A 191 7.62 8.52 9.48
N ARG A 192 8.55 7.95 8.72
CA ARG A 192 9.85 8.56 8.41
C ARG A 192 9.88 8.88 6.91
N PRO A 193 10.09 10.14 6.50
CA PRO A 193 10.29 10.47 5.10
C PRO A 193 11.37 9.57 4.48
N VAL A 194 11.20 9.19 3.23
CA VAL A 194 12.28 8.57 2.46
C VAL A 194 13.36 9.63 2.25
N ASP A 195 14.59 9.33 2.66
CA ASP A 195 15.72 10.21 2.40
C ASP A 195 16.02 10.23 0.88
N THR A 196 15.70 11.33 0.21
CA THR A 196 15.99 11.56 -1.21
C THR A 196 17.44 11.96 -1.50
N THR A 197 18.35 11.86 -0.54
CA THR A 197 19.77 12.19 -0.69
C THR A 197 20.53 11.09 -1.45
N ALA A 198 20.36 11.04 -2.78
CA ALA A 198 21.41 10.73 -3.77
C ALA A 198 20.85 10.53 -5.19
N THR A 199 20.59 11.63 -5.91
CA THR A 199 20.91 11.77 -7.35
C THR A 199 21.06 13.26 -7.64
N GLY A 200 22.14 13.84 -7.12
CA GLY A 200 22.74 15.06 -7.65
C GLY A 200 24.14 14.69 -8.11
N ASN A 201 24.28 14.39 -9.40
CA ASN A 201 25.47 14.52 -10.24
C ASN A 201 25.10 14.14 -11.67
#